data_AF-A0AAV3S4U1-F1
#
_entry.id   AF-A0AAV3S4U1-F1
#
_cell.length_a   1.000
_cell.length_b   1.000
_cell.length_c   1.000
_cell.angle_alpha   90.00
_cell.angle_beta   90.00
_cell.angle_gamma   90.00
#
_symmetry.space_group_name_H-M   'P 1'
#
loop_
_entity.id
_entity.type
_entity.pdbx_description
1 polymer ?
#
loop_
_entity_poly.entity_id
_entity_poly.type
_entity_poly.pdbx_seq_one_letter_code
_entity_poly.pdbx_strand_id
1 'polypeptide(L)'
;MPGSRSRVSHRLLAFLVVFALPWTIIRWTESGGAHYGAFFAYGLGSLLGPLGGQFTTLPHYLAMAVVDSYWRQAWPTGAFLYACAIGSAALALLNREDRRVTAGLLVMSGGAELLYGIGLTVSRPDLLVLPAAPPLCWGVALLLYRDGLRRLVYIRPTEA
;
A
#
# COMPACT_ATOMS: atom_id res chain seq x y z
N MET A 1 -23.78 21.14 -9.78
CA MET A 1 -23.67 19.66 -9.67
C MET A 1 -23.01 19.27 -8.34
N PRO A 2 -23.78 19.05 -7.27
CA PRO A 2 -23.24 18.74 -5.92
C PRO A 2 -22.73 17.30 -5.76
N GLY A 3 -23.24 16.34 -6.56
CA GLY A 3 -22.98 14.90 -6.38
C GLY A 3 -21.62 14.38 -6.88
N SER A 4 -20.87 15.14 -7.70
CA SER A 4 -19.54 14.66 -8.16
C SER A 4 -18.46 14.88 -7.09
N ARG A 5 -18.50 16.02 -6.38
CA ARG A 5 -17.51 16.37 -5.35
C ARG A 5 -17.57 15.43 -4.15
N SER A 6 -18.75 15.07 -3.64
CA SER A 6 -18.84 14.17 -2.49
C SER A 6 -18.28 12.77 -2.79
N ARG A 7 -18.45 12.27 -4.03
CA ARG A 7 -17.86 11.01 -4.48
C ARG A 7 -16.35 11.06 -4.63
N VAL A 8 -15.78 12.22 -5.00
CA VAL A 8 -14.32 12.41 -5.02
C VAL A 8 -13.79 12.45 -3.58
N SER A 9 -14.41 13.23 -2.70
CA SER A 9 -14.03 13.32 -1.28
C SER A 9 -14.09 11.96 -0.58
N HIS A 10 -15.13 11.16 -0.83
CA HIS A 10 -15.23 9.82 -0.25
C HIS A 10 -14.10 8.89 -0.71
N ARG A 11 -13.69 8.97 -1.98
CA ARG A 11 -12.56 8.19 -2.50
C ARG A 11 -11.25 8.64 -1.89
N LEU A 12 -10.99 9.94 -1.84
CA LEU A 12 -9.79 10.49 -1.21
C LEU A 12 -9.72 10.15 0.28
N LEU A 13 -10.87 10.14 0.97
CA LEU A 13 -10.95 9.69 2.35
C LEU A 13 -10.56 8.21 2.49
N ALA A 14 -11.00 7.34 1.57
CA ALA A 14 -10.58 5.94 1.58
C ALA A 14 -9.06 5.79 1.40
N PHE A 15 -8.43 6.61 0.54
CA PHE A 15 -6.97 6.67 0.45
C PHE A 15 -6.34 7.13 1.77
N LEU A 16 -6.85 8.19 2.40
CA LEU A 16 -6.32 8.64 3.70
C LEU A 16 -6.42 7.56 4.78
N VAL A 17 -7.52 6.81 4.81
CA VAL A 17 -7.71 5.69 5.75
C VAL A 17 -6.68 4.59 5.47
N VAL A 18 -6.51 4.16 4.22
CA VAL A 18 -5.53 3.12 3.88
C VAL A 18 -4.10 3.59 4.16
N PHE A 19 -3.79 4.87 3.93
CA PHE A 19 -2.48 5.46 4.25
C PHE A 19 -2.18 5.46 5.77
N ALA A 20 -3.21 5.70 6.59
CA ALA A 20 -3.06 5.78 8.06
C ALA A 20 -2.99 4.41 8.74
N LEU A 21 -3.49 3.35 8.11
CA LEU A 21 -3.45 2.00 8.66
C LEU A 21 -2.04 1.39 8.56
N PRO A 22 -1.68 0.47 9.47
CA PRO A 22 -0.46 -0.31 9.31
C PRO A 22 -0.59 -1.22 8.09
N TRP A 23 0.40 -1.16 7.21
CA TRP A 23 0.46 -1.91 5.96
C TRP A 23 1.00 -3.32 6.15
N THR A 24 2.01 -3.47 7.00
CA THR A 24 2.53 -4.76 7.41
C THR A 24 2.70 -4.79 8.92
N ILE A 25 2.16 -5.82 9.57
CA ILE A 25 2.32 -6.05 11.00
C ILE A 25 3.25 -7.24 11.17
N ILE A 26 4.29 -7.07 11.98
CA ILE A 26 5.24 -8.13 12.31
C ILE A 26 5.09 -8.47 13.78
N ARG A 27 5.02 -9.76 14.09
CA ARG A 27 5.15 -10.28 15.43
C ARG A 27 6.39 -11.16 15.53
N TRP A 28 7.21 -10.94 16.54
CA TRP A 28 8.31 -11.84 16.91
C TRP A 28 8.20 -12.24 18.37
N THR A 29 8.77 -13.40 18.70
CA THR A 29 8.76 -13.94 20.07
C THR A 29 10.20 -14.04 20.55
N GLU A 30 10.52 -13.36 21.65
CA GLU A 30 11.81 -13.46 22.32
C GLU A 30 11.62 -14.05 23.73
N SER A 31 12.69 -14.42 24.42
CA SER A 31 12.65 -15.03 25.76
C SER A 31 11.90 -14.18 26.82
N GLY A 32 11.61 -12.91 26.55
CA GLY A 32 10.85 -11.99 27.40
C GLY A 32 9.39 -11.72 26.99
N GLY A 33 8.89 -12.32 25.89
CA GLY A 33 7.50 -12.15 25.46
C GLY A 33 7.31 -11.94 23.96
N ALA A 34 6.06 -11.65 23.56
CA ALA A 34 5.70 -11.33 22.19
C ALA A 34 5.80 -9.83 21.94
N HIS A 35 6.51 -9.46 20.87
CA HIS A 35 6.70 -8.07 20.45
C HIS A 35 6.05 -7.84 19.08
N TYR A 36 5.60 -6.60 18.85
CA TYR A 36 4.90 -6.22 17.63
C TYR A 36 5.54 -4.97 17.00
N GLY A 37 5.75 -5.02 15.69
CA GLY A 37 6.21 -3.91 14.86
C GLY A 37 5.23 -3.67 13.71
N ALA A 38 5.18 -2.42 13.23
CA ALA A 38 4.32 -2.06 12.12
C ALA A 38 5.05 -1.22 11.08
N PHE A 39 4.73 -1.48 9.83
CA PHE A 39 5.24 -0.75 8.67
C PHE A 39 4.05 -0.02 8.08
N PHE A 40 4.20 1.28 7.86
CA PHE A 40 3.21 2.12 7.20
C PHE A 40 3.67 2.45 5.78
N ALA A 41 2.80 3.04 4.97
CA ALA A 41 3.15 3.53 3.63
C ALA A 41 4.30 4.57 3.62
N TYR A 42 4.51 5.26 4.74
CA TYR A 42 5.42 6.41 4.83
C TYR A 42 6.60 6.22 5.80
N GLY A 43 6.68 5.06 6.47
CA GLY A 43 7.75 4.80 7.42
C GLY A 43 7.53 3.59 8.32
N LEU A 44 8.57 3.25 9.04
CA LEU A 44 8.62 2.24 10.09
C LEU A 44 8.15 2.85 11.41
N GLY A 45 7.22 2.20 12.11
CA GLY A 45 6.83 2.58 13.46
C GLY A 45 6.65 1.36 14.37
N SER A 46 7.35 1.33 15.51
CA SER A 46 6.98 0.39 16.57
C SER A 46 5.69 0.87 17.24
N LEU A 47 4.60 0.13 17.04
CA LEU A 47 3.28 0.49 17.59
C LEU A 47 3.15 0.11 19.08
N LEU A 48 3.94 -0.84 19.59
CA LEU A 48 3.72 -1.47 20.91
C LEU A 48 5.01 -1.84 21.70
N GLY A 49 6.18 -1.30 21.34
CA GLY A 49 7.41 -1.46 22.15
C GLY A 49 7.44 -0.53 23.38
N PRO A 50 8.28 -0.79 24.41
CA PRO A 50 8.35 0.01 25.64
C PRO A 50 8.69 1.50 25.44
N LEU A 51 9.02 1.89 24.21
CA LEU A 51 9.20 3.27 23.80
C LEU A 51 8.60 3.38 22.40
N GLY A 52 7.57 4.20 22.23
CA GLY A 52 7.15 4.73 20.92
C GLY A 52 8.20 5.66 20.28
N GLY A 53 9.49 5.32 20.41
CA GLY A 53 10.63 6.21 20.21
C GLY A 53 11.48 5.95 18.96
N GLN A 54 11.21 4.91 18.19
CA GLN A 54 11.90 4.67 16.91
C GLN A 54 10.90 4.68 15.77
N PHE A 55 10.69 5.88 15.23
CA PHE A 55 10.00 6.10 13.97
C PHE A 55 11.04 6.41 12.90
N THR A 56 11.24 5.48 11.97
CA THR A 56 12.15 5.68 10.85
C THR A 56 11.34 6.02 9.62
N THR A 57 11.45 7.25 9.14
CA THR A 57 10.76 7.68 7.93
C THR A 57 11.29 6.91 6.72
N LEU A 58 10.45 6.70 5.71
CA LEU A 58 10.85 6.02 4.48
C LEU A 58 12.08 6.67 3.81
N PRO A 59 12.20 8.01 3.69
CA PRO A 59 13.41 8.63 3.15
C PRO A 59 14.66 8.36 3.98
N HIS A 60 14.54 8.36 5.31
CA HIS A 60 15.66 8.05 6.20
C HIS A 60 16.11 6.59 6.06
N TYR A 61 15.16 5.67 5.95
CA TYR A 61 15.47 4.26 5.65
C TYR A 61 16.20 4.13 4.32
N LEU A 62 15.68 4.73 3.23
CA LEU A 62 16.29 4.63 1.90
C LEU A 62 17.69 5.26 1.81
N ALA A 63 17.94 6.32 2.59
CA ALA A 63 19.26 6.96 2.65
C ALA A 63 20.33 6.09 3.32
N MET A 64 19.93 5.16 4.21
CA MET A 64 20.85 4.32 4.98
C MET A 64 20.82 2.85 4.55
N ALA A 65 19.75 2.39 3.92
CA ALA A 65 19.57 0.99 3.58
C ALA A 65 20.32 0.64 2.29
N VAL A 66 21.27 -0.30 2.38
CA VAL A 66 21.73 -1.05 1.21
C VAL A 66 20.63 -2.07 0.88
N VAL A 67 19.80 -1.73 -0.11
CA VAL A 67 18.70 -2.61 -0.54
C VAL A 67 19.20 -3.62 -1.57
N ASP A 68 19.85 -4.66 -1.05
CA ASP A 68 20.50 -5.76 -1.78
C ASP A 68 19.53 -6.79 -2.41
N SER A 69 18.24 -6.77 -2.07
CA SER A 69 17.26 -7.75 -2.53
C SER A 69 15.99 -7.12 -3.10
N TYR A 70 15.45 -7.76 -4.15
CA TYR A 70 14.25 -7.29 -4.84
C TYR A 70 13.03 -7.20 -3.91
N TRP A 71 12.90 -8.12 -2.94
CA TRP A 71 11.79 -8.10 -1.99
C TRP A 71 11.90 -6.95 -0.98
N ARG A 72 13.11 -6.51 -0.58
CA ARG A 72 13.29 -5.33 0.27
C ARG A 72 12.94 -4.03 -0.46
N GLN A 73 13.12 -3.99 -1.79
CA GLN A 73 12.69 -2.87 -2.64
C GLN A 73 11.18 -2.86 -2.88
N ALA A 74 10.47 -3.95 -2.59
CA ALA A 74 9.04 -4.06 -2.87
C ALA A 74 8.21 -3.11 -1.98
N TRP A 75 8.57 -2.91 -0.71
CA TRP A 75 7.91 -1.94 0.18
C TRP A 75 8.00 -0.48 -0.31
N PRO A 76 9.20 0.11 -0.57
CA PRO A 76 9.27 1.47 -1.10
C PRO A 76 8.60 1.60 -2.47
N THR A 77 8.65 0.55 -3.30
CA THR A 77 7.93 0.51 -4.57
C THR A 77 6.42 0.54 -4.38
N GLY A 78 5.88 -0.26 -3.45
CA GLY A 78 4.46 -0.29 -3.10
C GLY A 78 3.96 1.06 -2.59
N ALA A 79 4.72 1.71 -1.70
CA ALA A 79 4.47 3.05 -1.22
C ALA A 79 4.48 4.10 -2.34
N PHE A 80 5.46 4.05 -3.24
CA PHE A 80 5.55 4.94 -4.40
C PHE A 80 4.34 4.78 -5.33
N LEU A 81 4.00 3.54 -5.70
CA LEU A 81 2.84 3.24 -6.55
C LEU A 81 1.54 3.76 -5.92
N TYR A 82 1.43 3.67 -4.61
CA TYR A 82 0.29 4.20 -3.87
C TYR A 82 0.23 5.72 -3.85
N ALA A 83 1.36 6.40 -3.69
CA ALA A 83 1.44 7.85 -3.83
C ALA A 83 1.04 8.29 -5.25
N CYS A 84 1.48 7.57 -6.29
CA CYS A 84 1.00 7.78 -7.65
C CYS A 84 -0.51 7.55 -7.79
N ALA A 85 -1.08 6.55 -7.08
CA ALA A 85 -2.52 6.30 -7.07
C ALA A 85 -3.29 7.47 -6.47
N ILE A 86 -2.81 8.04 -5.35
CA ILE A 86 -3.39 9.26 -4.75
C ILE A 86 -3.31 10.43 -5.75
N GLY A 87 -2.15 10.64 -6.37
CA GLY A 87 -1.98 11.70 -7.37
C GLY A 87 -2.94 11.54 -8.56
N SER A 88 -3.07 10.32 -9.07
CA SER A 88 -4.02 9.95 -10.13
C SER A 88 -5.47 10.22 -9.71
N ALA A 89 -5.86 9.84 -8.48
CA ALA A 89 -7.19 10.09 -7.93
C ALA A 89 -7.45 11.59 -7.70
N ALA A 90 -6.44 12.37 -7.31
CA ALA A 90 -6.55 13.81 -7.11
C ALA A 90 -6.87 14.57 -8.40
N LEU A 91 -6.45 14.05 -9.57
CA LEU A 91 -6.86 14.59 -10.87
C LEU A 91 -8.38 14.56 -11.09
N ALA A 92 -9.13 13.79 -10.29
CA ALA A 92 -10.59 13.81 -10.32
C ALA A 92 -11.17 15.17 -9.91
N LEU A 93 -10.44 15.95 -9.10
CA LEU A 93 -10.80 17.33 -8.76
C LEU A 93 -10.84 18.24 -10.00
N LEU A 94 -10.08 17.88 -11.04
CA LEU A 94 -10.00 18.55 -12.32
C LEU A 94 -10.79 17.80 -13.42
N ASN A 95 -11.55 16.75 -13.07
CA ASN A 95 -12.21 15.82 -14.00
C ASN A 95 -11.24 15.15 -15.01
N ARG A 96 -9.99 14.93 -14.62
CA ARG A 96 -8.92 14.35 -15.46
C ARG A 96 -8.42 12.98 -14.98
N GLU A 97 -9.09 12.40 -14.00
CA GLU A 97 -8.74 11.06 -13.49
C GLU A 97 -9.01 9.97 -14.53
N ASP A 98 -7.99 9.20 -14.87
CA ASP A 98 -8.17 7.89 -15.50
C ASP A 98 -8.28 6.80 -14.41
N ARG A 99 -9.51 6.32 -14.20
CA ARG A 99 -9.82 5.30 -13.20
C ARG A 99 -9.13 3.97 -13.46
N ARG A 100 -8.71 3.65 -14.69
CA ARG A 100 -7.97 2.42 -14.99
C ARG A 100 -6.57 2.52 -14.40
N VAL A 101 -5.92 3.67 -14.56
CA VAL A 101 -4.58 3.94 -14.01
C VAL A 101 -4.63 3.87 -12.49
N THR A 102 -5.58 4.56 -11.86
CA THR A 102 -5.72 4.52 -10.40
C THR A 102 -5.95 3.10 -9.88
N ALA A 103 -6.81 2.33 -10.54
CA ALA A 103 -7.08 0.94 -10.19
C ALA A 103 -5.83 0.05 -10.32
N GLY A 104 -5.11 0.17 -11.44
CA GLY A 104 -3.88 -0.58 -11.69
C GLY A 104 -2.81 -0.26 -10.65
N LEU A 105 -2.62 1.02 -10.31
CA LEU A 105 -1.66 1.45 -9.29
C LEU A 105 -1.99 0.88 -7.91
N LEU A 106 -3.27 0.83 -7.51
CA LEU A 106 -3.70 0.19 -6.26
C LEU A 106 -3.43 -1.31 -6.25
N VAL A 107 -3.72 -2.01 -7.35
CA VAL A 107 -3.46 -3.45 -7.46
C VAL A 107 -1.98 -3.75 -7.36
N MET A 108 -1.15 -3.01 -8.11
CA MET A 108 0.31 -3.17 -8.13
C MET A 108 0.93 -2.81 -6.77
N SER A 109 0.44 -1.77 -6.10
CA SER A 109 0.86 -1.41 -4.74
C SER A 109 0.58 -2.54 -3.76
N GLY A 110 -0.63 -3.08 -3.74
CA GLY A 110 -0.97 -4.25 -2.91
C GLY A 110 -0.13 -5.49 -3.26
N GLY A 111 0.18 -5.71 -4.54
CA GLY A 111 1.05 -6.81 -4.97
C GLY A 111 2.50 -6.65 -4.50
N ALA A 112 3.04 -5.43 -4.54
CA ALA A 112 4.39 -5.13 -4.04
C ALA A 112 4.49 -5.35 -2.52
N GLU A 113 3.47 -4.95 -1.76
CA GLU A 113 3.41 -5.20 -0.31
C GLU A 113 3.27 -6.69 0.03
N LEU A 114 2.51 -7.44 -0.77
CA LEU A 114 2.43 -8.89 -0.61
C LEU A 114 3.78 -9.55 -0.85
N LEU A 115 4.50 -9.11 -1.90
CA LEU A 115 5.85 -9.59 -2.20
C LEU A 115 6.83 -9.27 -1.06
N TYR A 116 6.74 -8.07 -0.50
CA TYR A 116 7.53 -7.68 0.68
C TYR A 116 7.28 -8.62 1.86
N GLY A 117 6.01 -8.86 2.20
CA GLY A 117 5.62 -9.73 3.31
C GLY A 117 6.06 -11.19 3.12
N ILE A 118 5.93 -11.73 1.90
CA ILE A 118 6.42 -13.07 1.56
C ILE A 118 7.93 -13.14 1.68
N GLY A 119 8.66 -12.19 1.07
CA GLY A 119 10.12 -12.17 1.11
C GLY A 119 10.67 -12.07 2.54
N LEU A 120 10.00 -11.30 3.39
CA LEU A 120 10.33 -11.18 4.81
C LEU A 120 10.10 -12.50 5.56
N THR A 121 8.95 -13.14 5.35
CA THR A 121 8.61 -14.43 5.99
C THR A 121 9.57 -15.54 5.58
N VAL A 122 9.94 -15.60 4.29
CA VAL A 122 10.89 -16.60 3.77
C VAL A 122 12.30 -16.34 4.32
N SER A 123 12.73 -15.08 4.42
CA SER A 123 14.06 -14.72 4.91
C SER A 123 14.20 -14.81 6.44
N ARG A 124 13.07 -14.72 7.16
CA ARG A 124 12.99 -14.67 8.62
C ARG A 124 11.77 -15.49 9.09
N PRO A 125 11.88 -16.83 9.10
CA PRO A 125 10.76 -17.73 9.43
C PRO A 125 10.34 -17.65 10.91
N ASP A 126 11.15 -17.02 11.76
CA ASP A 126 10.87 -16.68 13.15
C ASP A 126 9.84 -15.54 13.31
N LEU A 127 9.57 -14.80 12.23
CA LEU A 127 8.62 -13.69 12.20
C LEU A 127 7.25 -14.15 11.70
N LEU A 128 6.20 -13.80 12.43
CA LEU A 128 4.84 -13.81 11.91
C LEU A 128 4.57 -12.48 11.21
N VAL A 129 4.44 -12.51 9.89
CA VAL A 129 4.20 -11.33 9.06
C VAL A 129 2.75 -11.33 8.57
N LEU A 130 2.03 -10.26 8.85
CA LEU A 130 0.64 -10.05 8.42
C LEU A 130 0.60 -8.86 7.43
N PRO A 131 0.53 -9.13 6.11
CA PRO A 131 0.44 -8.08 5.10
C PRO A 131 -1.02 -7.58 5.02
N ALA A 132 -1.30 -6.43 5.63
CA ALA A 132 -2.62 -5.81 5.65
C ALA A 132 -2.85 -4.89 4.43
N ALA A 133 -1.80 -4.34 3.83
CA ALA A 133 -1.92 -3.47 2.65
C ALA A 133 -2.57 -4.14 1.43
N PRO A 134 -2.29 -5.41 1.06
CA PRO A 134 -2.93 -6.04 -0.09
C PRO A 134 -4.47 -6.04 -0.01
N PRO A 135 -5.12 -6.56 1.05
CA PRO A 135 -6.59 -6.52 1.13
C PRO A 135 -7.15 -5.09 1.22
N LEU A 136 -6.43 -4.15 1.84
CA LEU A 136 -6.85 -2.75 1.89
C LEU A 136 -6.85 -2.10 0.50
N CYS A 137 -5.72 -2.17 -0.22
CA CYS A 137 -5.56 -1.59 -1.55
C CYS A 137 -6.49 -2.26 -2.57
N TRP A 138 -6.57 -3.60 -2.56
CA TRP A 138 -7.45 -4.35 -3.45
C TRP A 138 -8.93 -4.14 -3.11
N GLY A 139 -9.27 -4.01 -1.82
CA GLY A 139 -10.60 -3.65 -1.37
C GLY A 139 -11.03 -2.30 -1.94
N VAL A 140 -10.19 -1.26 -1.84
CA VAL A 140 -10.47 0.05 -2.46
C VAL A 140 -10.60 -0.06 -3.98
N ALA A 141 -9.70 -0.81 -4.63
CA ALA A 141 -9.75 -1.01 -6.08
C ALA A 141 -11.04 -1.70 -6.52
N LEU A 142 -11.49 -2.74 -5.82
CA LEU A 142 -12.71 -3.48 -6.12
C LEU A 142 -13.98 -2.69 -5.79
N LEU A 143 -14.01 -2.00 -4.66
CA LEU A 143 -15.22 -1.31 -4.21
C LEU A 143 -15.44 0.03 -4.92
N LEU A 144 -14.36 0.81 -5.14
CA LEU A 144 -14.46 2.17 -5.67
C LEU A 144 -14.03 2.28 -7.14
N TYR A 145 -13.25 1.34 -7.64
CA TYR A 145 -12.66 1.36 -8.99
C TYR A 145 -12.99 0.13 -9.86
N ARG A 146 -14.00 -0.68 -9.48
CA ARG A 146 -14.46 -1.86 -10.25
C ARG A 146 -14.54 -1.67 -11.75
N ASP A 147 -15.09 -0.55 -12.20
CA ASP A 147 -15.30 -0.31 -13.64
C ASP A 147 -13.97 -0.07 -14.37
N GLY A 148 -12.99 0.52 -13.68
CA GLY A 148 -11.62 0.64 -14.18
C GLY A 148 -10.94 -0.72 -14.31
N LEU A 149 -11.07 -1.58 -13.29
CA LEU A 149 -10.54 -2.95 -13.30
C LEU A 149 -11.15 -3.80 -14.43
N ARG A 150 -12.47 -3.75 -14.60
CA ARG A 150 -13.16 -4.48 -15.68
C ARG A 150 -12.61 -4.10 -17.06
N ARG A 151 -12.31 -2.82 -17.25
CA ARG A 151 -11.77 -2.28 -18.51
C ARG A 151 -10.28 -2.54 -18.70
N LEU A 152 -9.55 -2.90 -17.65
CA LEU A 152 -8.17 -3.40 -17.75
C LEU A 152 -8.17 -4.85 -18.26
N VAL A 153 -9.11 -5.67 -17.79
CA VAL A 153 -9.19 -7.09 -18.16
C VAL A 153 -9.78 -7.29 -19.56
N TYR A 154 -10.75 -6.46 -19.96
CA TYR A 154 -11.35 -6.54 -21.29
C TYR A 154 -10.59 -5.71 -22.32
N ILE A 155 -9.65 -6.35 -23.02
CA ILE A 155 -9.19 -5.86 -24.33
C ILE A 155 -10.24 -6.31 -25.34
N ARG A 156 -11.03 -5.38 -25.88
CA ARG A 156 -11.91 -5.70 -27.00
C ARG A 156 -11.00 -6.04 -28.19
N PRO A 157 -11.07 -7.24 -28.80
CA PRO A 157 -10.38 -7.47 -30.05
C PRO A 157 -10.94 -6.45 -31.05
N THR A 158 -10.10 -5.58 -31.58
CA THR A 158 -10.43 -4.82 -32.79
C THR A 158 -10.55 -5.85 -33.90
N GLU A 159 -11.74 -5.99 -34.47
CA GLU A 159 -11.90 -6.71 -35.73
C GLU A 159 -11.03 -5.99 -36.77
N ALA A 160 -10.07 -6.73 -37.31
CA ALA A 160 -9.13 -6.29 -38.33
C ALA A 160 -9.74 -6.49 -39.73
#